data_AF-A0A7A9Q1V5-F1
#
_entry.id   AF-A0A7A9Q1V5-F1
#
_cell.length_a   1.000
_cell.length_b   1.000
_cell.length_c   1.000
_cell.angle_alpha   90.00
_cell.angle_beta   90.00
_cell.angle_gamma   90.00
#
_symmetry.space_group_name_H-M   'P 1'
#
loop_
_entity.id
_entity.type
_entity.pdbx_description
1 polymer ?
#
loop_
_entity_poly.entity_id
_entity_poly.type
_entity_poly.pdbx_seq_one_letter_code
_entity_poly.pdbx_strand_id
1 'polypeptide(L)'
;MTQNIRPLPQFKYHPKPLETGAFEQDKTVECDCCEQQTSVYYSGPFYCVDEVEHLCPWCIADGSAAEKFAGSFQDDASIEGVEFE
;
A
#
# COMPACT_ATOMS: atom_id res chain seq x y z
N MET A 1 -18.86 -12.62 -18.70
CA MET A 1 -17.61 -11.92 -18.35
C MET A 1 -17.64 -11.68 -16.85
N THR A 2 -17.07 -12.60 -16.08
CA THR A 2 -17.11 -12.54 -14.62
C THR A 2 -16.20 -11.40 -14.19
N GLN A 3 -16.78 -10.29 -13.76
CA GLN A 3 -16.02 -9.19 -13.18
C GLN A 3 -15.34 -9.77 -11.93
N ASN A 4 -14.01 -9.84 -11.96
CA ASN A 4 -13.22 -10.35 -10.85
C ASN A 4 -13.22 -9.27 -9.76
N ILE A 5 -14.33 -9.17 -9.02
CA ILE A 5 -14.49 -8.20 -7.93
C ILE A 5 -13.54 -8.65 -6.83
N ARG A 6 -12.33 -8.08 -6.82
CA ARG A 6 -11.37 -8.28 -5.75
C ARG A 6 -11.81 -7.38 -4.59
N PRO A 7 -12.32 -7.92 -3.47
CA PRO A 7 -12.81 -7.10 -2.38
C PRO A 7 -11.67 -6.29 -1.78
N LEU A 8 -11.95 -5.06 -1.37
CA LEU A 8 -10.96 -4.19 -0.76
C LEU A 8 -10.53 -4.79 0.61
N PRO A 9 -9.22 -4.91 0.89
CA PRO A 9 -8.75 -5.44 2.15
C PRO A 9 -9.11 -4.51 3.32
N GLN A 10 -9.27 -5.09 4.50
CA GLN A 10 -9.52 -4.34 5.72
C GLN A 10 -8.19 -3.96 6.38
N PHE A 11 -7.99 -2.66 6.61
CA PHE A 11 -6.83 -2.17 7.34
C PHE A 11 -7.23 -1.84 8.78
N LYS A 12 -6.48 -2.33 9.76
CA LYS A 12 -6.79 -2.17 11.19
C LYS A 12 -6.99 -0.71 11.62
N TYR A 13 -6.16 0.19 11.08
CA TYR A 13 -6.18 1.63 11.39
C TYR A 13 -7.06 2.43 10.43
N HIS A 14 -7.45 1.84 9.30
CA HIS A 14 -8.27 2.45 8.27
C HIS A 14 -9.39 1.48 7.87
N PRO A 15 -10.41 1.27 8.72
CA PRO A 15 -11.48 0.31 8.44
C PRO A 15 -12.31 0.67 7.20
N LYS A 16 -12.27 1.95 6.80
CA LYS A 16 -12.85 2.48 5.56
C LYS A 16 -11.76 3.23 4.80
N PRO A 17 -10.83 2.52 4.15
CA PRO A 17 -9.58 3.08 3.64
C PRO A 17 -9.77 4.23 2.63
N LEU A 18 -10.85 4.19 1.85
CA LEU A 18 -11.24 5.27 0.93
C LEU A 18 -11.81 6.49 1.67
N GLU A 19 -12.69 6.29 2.66
CA GLU A 19 -13.30 7.40 3.42
C GLU A 19 -12.28 8.09 4.33
N THR A 20 -11.29 7.36 4.83
CA THR A 20 -10.19 7.93 5.62
C THR A 20 -9.15 8.65 4.76
N GLY A 21 -9.25 8.59 3.43
CA GLY A 21 -8.26 9.15 2.50
C GLY A 21 -6.92 8.42 2.52
N ALA A 22 -6.88 7.17 2.98
CA ALA A 22 -5.66 6.36 2.95
C ALA A 22 -5.36 5.87 1.54
N PHE A 23 -6.39 5.72 0.71
CA PHE A 23 -6.28 5.31 -0.69
C PHE A 23 -7.06 6.27 -1.58
N GLU A 24 -6.55 6.48 -2.79
CA GLU A 24 -7.18 7.27 -3.83
C GLU A 24 -7.92 6.36 -4.82
N GLN A 25 -8.98 6.90 -5.44
CA GLN A 25 -9.77 6.18 -6.47
C GLN A 25 -10.12 7.06 -7.68
N ASP A 26 -9.37 8.14 -7.92
CA ASP A 26 -9.73 9.13 -8.95
C ASP A 26 -9.37 8.66 -10.37
N LYS A 27 -8.34 7.82 -10.50
CA LYS A 27 -7.84 7.29 -11.78
C LYS A 27 -7.48 5.81 -11.68
N THR A 28 -7.28 5.18 -12.84
CA THR A 28 -6.67 3.85 -12.93
C THR A 28 -5.16 3.99 -13.15
N VAL A 29 -4.38 3.32 -12.31
CA VAL A 29 -2.91 3.33 -12.35
C VAL A 29 -2.37 1.91 -12.38
N GLU A 30 -1.09 1.76 -12.72
CA GLU A 30 -0.37 0.50 -12.57
C GLU A 30 0.24 0.42 -11.18
N CYS A 31 0.18 -0.75 -10.55
CA CYS A 31 0.82 -1.00 -9.26
C CYS A 31 2.30 -1.35 -9.45
N ASP A 32 3.22 -0.57 -8.88
CA ASP A 32 4.67 -0.82 -8.98
C ASP A 32 5.07 -2.20 -8.42
N CYS A 33 4.29 -2.74 -7.47
CA CYS A 33 4.56 -4.05 -6.89
C CYS A 33 4.21 -5.22 -7.81
N CYS A 34 3.02 -5.22 -8.41
CA CYS A 34 2.47 -6.40 -9.10
C CYS A 34 2.11 -6.16 -10.57
N GLU A 35 2.42 -4.96 -11.08
CA GLU A 35 2.28 -4.55 -12.48
C GLU A 35 0.84 -4.73 -13.02
N GLN A 36 -0.13 -4.78 -12.12
CA GLN A 36 -1.55 -4.88 -12.45
C GLN A 36 -2.20 -3.51 -12.39
N GLN A 37 -3.11 -3.26 -13.34
CA GLN A 37 -3.94 -2.07 -13.33
C GLN A 37 -4.92 -2.11 -12.16
N THR A 38 -5.03 -0.99 -11.44
CA THR A 38 -5.96 -0.82 -10.34
C THR A 38 -6.58 0.57 -10.33
N SER A 39 -7.86 0.63 -9.97
CA SER A 39 -8.56 1.88 -9.73
C SER A 39 -8.42 2.38 -8.30
N VAL A 40 -7.90 1.58 -7.37
CA VAL A 40 -7.67 1.97 -5.97
C VAL A 40 -6.20 1.83 -5.65
N TYR A 41 -5.56 2.91 -5.22
CA TYR A 41 -4.11 2.92 -5.02
C TYR A 41 -3.69 3.81 -3.84
N TYR A 42 -2.50 3.54 -3.33
CA TYR A 42 -1.79 4.31 -2.32
C TYR A 42 -0.69 5.12 -2.99
N SER A 43 -0.63 6.41 -2.67
CA SER A 43 0.34 7.40 -3.17
C SER A 43 1.01 8.17 -2.02
N GLY A 44 0.81 7.69 -0.78
CA GLY A 44 1.39 8.29 0.42
C GLY A 44 2.85 7.89 0.62
N PRO A 45 3.45 8.28 1.76
CA PRO A 45 4.84 7.97 2.07
C PRO A 45 5.09 6.46 2.16
N PHE A 46 6.02 5.98 1.36
CA PHE A 46 6.55 4.63 1.43
C PHE A 46 8.08 4.71 1.45
N TYR A 47 8.67 4.34 2.58
CA TYR A 47 10.11 4.48 2.79
C TYR A 47 10.82 3.26 2.22
N CYS A 48 11.42 3.43 1.05
CA CYS A 48 12.25 2.42 0.38
C CYS A 48 13.38 3.11 -0.42
N VAL A 49 14.32 2.31 -0.92
CA VAL A 49 15.41 2.79 -1.78
C VAL A 49 14.98 3.00 -3.22
N ASP A 50 13.94 2.29 -3.65
CA ASP A 50 13.36 2.39 -4.99
C ASP A 50 12.39 3.57 -5.12
N GLU A 51 12.18 4.04 -6.35
CA GLU A 51 11.15 5.02 -6.64
C GLU A 51 9.80 4.31 -6.83
N VAL A 52 8.94 4.39 -5.82
CA VAL A 52 7.62 3.75 -5.79
C VAL A 52 6.55 4.82 -5.68
N GLU A 53 5.68 4.94 -6.68
CA GLU A 53 4.67 5.99 -6.75
C GLU A 53 3.27 5.47 -6.41
N HIS A 54 2.92 4.27 -6.87
CA HIS A 54 1.55 3.76 -6.79
C HIS A 54 1.53 2.29 -6.36
N LEU A 55 0.90 2.02 -5.21
CA LEU A 55 0.73 0.67 -4.69
C LEU A 55 -0.74 0.29 -4.53
N CYS A 56 -1.13 -0.88 -5.03
CA CYS A 56 -2.48 -1.38 -4.85
C CYS A 56 -2.70 -1.85 -3.40
N PRO A 57 -3.93 -1.72 -2.86
CA PRO A 57 -4.25 -2.10 -1.49
C PRO A 57 -3.98 -3.57 -1.17
N TRP A 58 -4.05 -4.46 -2.18
CA TRP A 58 -3.82 -5.89 -1.98
C TRP A 58 -2.34 -6.23 -1.75
N CYS A 59 -1.42 -5.59 -2.48
CA CYS A 59 0.01 -5.79 -2.26
C CYS A 59 0.48 -5.18 -0.93
N ILE A 60 -0.18 -4.13 -0.46
CA ILE A 60 0.06 -3.58 0.88
C ILE A 60 -0.47 -4.55 1.95
N ALA A 61 -1.70 -5.04 1.79
CA ALA A 61 -2.35 -5.88 2.79
C ALA A 61 -1.70 -7.26 2.96
N ASP A 62 -1.20 -7.85 1.88
CA ASP A 62 -0.51 -9.15 1.91
C ASP A 62 0.99 -9.02 2.22
N GLY A 63 1.53 -7.79 2.28
CA GLY A 63 2.93 -7.52 2.57
C GLY A 63 3.87 -7.63 1.36
N SER A 64 3.39 -8.04 0.19
CA SER A 64 4.22 -8.22 -1.01
C SER A 64 4.93 -6.93 -1.44
N ALA A 65 4.32 -5.76 -1.24
CA ALA A 65 4.97 -4.47 -1.55
C ALA A 65 6.15 -4.19 -0.61
N ALA A 66 5.97 -4.42 0.69
CA ALA A 66 7.03 -4.25 1.67
C ALA A 66 8.18 -5.25 1.43
N GLU A 67 7.85 -6.52 1.11
CA GLU A 67 8.83 -7.56 0.81
C GLU A 67 9.62 -7.25 -0.48
N LYS A 68 8.94 -6.84 -1.56
CA LYS A 68 9.58 -6.57 -2.86
C LYS A 68 10.58 -5.42 -2.78
N PHE A 69 10.21 -4.34 -2.09
CA PHE A 69 10.99 -3.09 -2.05
C PHE A 69 11.82 -2.93 -0.77
N ALA A 70 11.83 -3.95 0.11
CA ALA A 70 12.42 -3.87 1.45
C ALA A 70 12.06 -2.57 2.18
N GLY A 71 10.80 -2.15 2.05
CA GLY A 71 10.31 -0.84 2.46
C GLY A 71 9.26 -0.90 3.57
N SER A 72 8.99 0.26 4.18
CA SER A 72 7.99 0.39 5.25
C SER A 72 7.01 1.53 5.01
N PHE A 73 5.76 1.32 5.39
CA PHE A 73 4.69 2.33 5.39
C PHE A 73 4.66 3.16 6.69
N GLN A 74 5.37 2.70 7.72
CA GLN A 74 5.53 3.40 8.99
C GLN A 74 7.03 3.51 9.27
N ASP A 75 7.46 4.71 9.61
CA ASP A 75 8.82 4.94 10.04
C ASP A 75 9.06 4.23 11.39
N ASP A 76 9.96 3.26 11.41
CA ASP A 76 10.36 2.55 12.63
C ASP A 76 11.17 3.45 13.58
N ALA A 77 11.86 4.47 13.07
CA ALA A 77 12.61 5.42 13.88
C ALA A 77 11.72 6.33 14.75
N SER A 78 10.42 6.38 14.46
CA SER A 78 9.41 7.07 15.28
C SER A 78 8.91 6.21 16.46
N ILE A 79 9.37 4.96 16.59
CA ILE A 79 9.10 4.10 17.75
C ILE A 79 10.18 4.38 18.82
N GLU A 80 9.82 5.10 19.87
CA GLU A 80 10.70 5.28 21.04
C GLU A 80 11.03 3.90 21.66
N GLY A 81 12.33 3.58 21.77
CA GLY A 81 12.82 2.38 22.47
C GLY A 81 13.19 1.17 21.59
N VAL A 82 13.33 1.32 20.28
CA VAL A 82 13.97 0.29 19.43
C VAL A 82 15.50 0.42 19.50
N GLU A 83 16.14 -0.45 20.26
CA GLU A 83 17.60 -0.63 20.22
C GLU A 83 17.91 -1.53 19.02
N PHE A 84 18.52 -0.97 17.97
CA PHE A 84 19.06 -1.77 16.87
C PHE A 84 20.32 -2.50 17.38
N GLU A 85 20.25 -3.81 17.59
CA GLU A 85 21.41 -4.69 17.86
C GLU A 85 22.17 -5.05 16.57
#